data_AF-A0A520E2R8-F1
#
_entry.id   AF-A0A520E2R8-F1
#
_cell.length_a   1.000
_cell.length_b   1.000
_cell.length_c   1.000
_cell.angle_alpha   90.00
_cell.angle_beta   90.00
_cell.angle_gamma   90.00
#
_symmetry.space_group_name_H-M   'P 1'
#
loop_
_entity.id
_entity.type
_entity.pdbx_description
1 polymer ?
#
loop_
_entity_poly.entity_id
_entity_poly.type
_entity_poly.pdbx_seq_one_letter_code
_entity_poly.pdbx_strand_id
1 'polypeptide(L)'
;MTLEETIRNRDFTNTLAVLANGEKLPSNIHIQVKAMLMEILIEEKQFDILHLFVENKIIETDIYEYDSFDHSFFDVIFNYRKIDDEINAFFDTFIGHFSNINDEIKGETLLSYAFLRGASLSNIQTLVNYGCDISFTNHEDENIIHQLVKANAPHGLGGDQYIERMHHYINPLAQMGLNVDAPNIKNETALISALKFRKPFFIDVLLANGADPNHIDHDGNNAFYYAIIWNHDLKAYLKLSEYASPNLNEINGIGQTALFNYVTEINFDSMETNQAIIKQLINDGADLHLACNRYGEQKTTLDMAAGKSLEVIQAILETGVIDINAQDEKGNTLLHKICASNVNEDHDKAKETYRKVKLLLENGADSSITNDHDQTPMMLASDDNYKIKTVELLMKQA
;
A
#
# COMPACT_ATOMS: atom_id res chain seq x y z
N MET A 1 7.03 23.03 49.76
CA MET A 1 6.79 23.09 48.31
C MET A 1 6.98 21.67 47.82
N THR A 2 6.00 21.11 47.11
CA THR A 2 6.09 19.73 46.62
C THR A 2 7.10 19.64 45.48
N LEU A 3 7.57 18.43 45.17
CA LEU A 3 8.46 18.20 44.01
C LEU A 3 7.85 18.76 42.72
N GLU A 4 6.55 18.53 42.48
CA GLU A 4 5.82 19.08 41.34
C GLU A 4 5.85 20.62 41.31
N GLU A 5 5.53 21.27 42.43
CA GLU A 5 5.50 22.74 42.52
C GLU A 5 6.86 23.36 42.22
N THR A 6 7.95 22.77 42.73
CA THR A 6 9.31 23.29 42.48
C THR A 6 9.68 23.27 41.00
N ILE A 7 9.36 22.17 40.29
CA ILE A 7 9.64 22.03 38.85
C ILE A 7 8.76 22.97 38.03
N ARG A 8 7.46 23.07 38.34
CA ARG A 8 6.54 24.00 37.66
C ARG A 8 7.00 25.45 37.78
N ASN A 9 7.57 25.81 38.93
CA ASN A 9 8.09 27.16 39.19
C ASN A 9 9.51 27.37 38.66
N ARG A 10 10.13 26.37 38.02
CA ARG A 10 11.53 26.39 37.55
C ARG A 10 12.54 26.71 38.66
N ASP A 11 12.24 26.26 39.89
CA ASP A 11 13.10 26.42 41.06
C ASP A 11 13.95 25.15 41.29
N PHE A 12 14.91 24.93 40.39
CA PHE A 12 15.69 23.70 40.33
C PHE A 12 16.63 23.50 41.53
N THR A 13 17.03 24.59 42.20
CA THR A 13 17.80 24.49 43.45
C THR A 13 16.95 23.85 44.54
N ASN A 14 15.69 24.29 44.69
CA ASN A 14 14.78 23.64 45.63
C ASN A 14 14.33 22.25 45.15
N THR A 15 14.19 22.01 43.83
CA THR A 15 13.92 20.67 43.28
C THR A 15 14.97 19.65 43.72
N LEU A 16 16.26 19.99 43.60
CA LEU A 16 17.36 19.15 44.08
C LEU A 16 17.29 18.94 45.60
N ALA A 17 17.00 20.00 46.36
CA ALA A 17 16.89 19.91 47.82
C ALA A 17 15.74 18.99 48.28
N VAL A 18 14.56 19.06 47.63
CA VAL A 18 13.43 18.18 47.99
C VAL A 18 13.67 16.73 47.57
N LEU A 19 14.30 16.49 46.40
CA LEU A 19 14.72 15.14 45.99
C LEU A 19 15.73 14.53 46.96
N ALA A 20 16.73 15.29 47.40
CA ALA A 20 17.72 14.84 48.37
C ALA A 20 17.10 14.48 49.73
N ASN A 21 15.95 15.07 50.07
CA ASN A 21 15.18 14.73 51.27
C ASN A 21 14.25 13.52 51.08
N GLY A 22 14.26 12.87 49.91
CA GLY A 22 13.47 11.68 49.60
C GLY A 22 12.03 11.97 49.15
N GLU A 23 11.69 13.23 48.83
CA GLU A 23 10.39 13.58 48.28
C GLU A 23 10.19 12.90 46.91
N LYS A 24 9.01 12.34 46.68
CA LYS A 24 8.64 11.70 45.41
C LYS A 24 7.44 12.41 44.77
N LEU A 25 7.25 12.21 43.47
CA LEU A 25 5.98 12.56 42.84
C LEU A 25 4.85 11.70 43.44
N PRO A 26 3.63 12.24 43.61
CA PRO A 26 2.49 11.46 44.07
C PRO A 26 2.27 10.23 43.20
N SER A 27 1.97 9.08 43.80
CA SER A 27 1.73 7.83 43.04
C SER A 27 0.52 7.91 42.11
N ASN A 28 -0.43 8.81 42.41
CA ASN A 28 -1.62 9.10 41.62
C ASN A 28 -1.48 10.36 40.76
N ILE A 29 -0.25 10.87 40.55
CA ILE A 29 -0.03 12.02 39.67
C ILE A 29 -0.54 11.72 38.27
N HIS A 30 -1.25 12.67 37.68
CA HIS A 30 -1.79 12.50 36.34
C HIS A 30 -0.65 12.36 35.32
N ILE A 31 -0.74 11.38 34.42
CA ILE A 31 0.30 11.08 33.42
C ILE A 31 0.72 12.29 32.58
N GLN A 32 -0.24 13.14 32.18
CA GLN A 32 0.06 14.38 31.44
C GLN A 32 0.84 15.40 32.26
N VAL A 33 0.61 15.44 33.57
CA VAL A 33 1.39 16.31 34.47
C VAL A 33 2.81 15.78 34.53
N LYS A 34 3.00 14.46 34.71
CA LYS A 34 4.33 13.83 34.72
C LYS A 34 5.10 14.12 33.43
N ALA A 35 4.47 13.96 32.27
CA ALA A 35 5.06 14.28 30.96
C ALA A 35 5.45 15.76 30.85
N MET A 36 4.57 16.68 31.25
CA MET A 36 4.85 18.12 31.25
C MET A 36 6.04 18.49 32.17
N LEU A 37 6.16 17.86 33.35
CA LEU A 37 7.30 18.08 34.23
C LEU A 37 8.62 17.63 33.56
N MET A 38 8.61 16.47 32.89
CA MET A 38 9.77 15.98 32.13
C MET A 38 10.14 16.92 30.99
N GLU A 39 9.15 17.46 30.27
CA GLU A 39 9.37 18.42 29.19
C GLU A 39 10.04 19.70 29.72
N ILE A 40 9.61 20.23 30.87
CA ILE A 40 10.26 21.39 31.51
C ILE A 40 11.72 21.07 31.84
N LEU A 41 12.01 19.89 32.39
CA LEU A 41 13.38 19.50 32.75
C LEU A 41 14.28 19.34 31.51
N ILE A 42 13.76 18.82 30.40
CA ILE A 42 14.49 18.74 29.13
C ILE A 42 14.73 20.15 28.57
N GLU A 43 13.70 21.00 28.51
CA GLU A 43 13.81 22.36 27.97
C GLU A 43 14.84 23.20 28.74
N GLU A 44 14.85 23.07 30.07
CA GLU A 44 15.77 23.80 30.94
C GLU A 44 17.10 23.06 31.15
N LYS A 45 17.34 21.96 30.43
CA LYS A 45 18.58 21.16 30.46
C LYS A 45 18.97 20.69 31.86
N GLN A 46 17.99 20.36 32.68
CA GLN A 46 18.17 19.89 34.05
C GLN A 46 18.44 18.37 34.09
N PHE A 47 19.51 17.95 33.41
CA PHE A 47 19.85 16.54 33.21
C PHE A 47 20.20 15.82 34.52
N ASP A 48 20.84 16.50 35.47
CA ASP A 48 21.13 15.95 36.79
C ASP A 48 19.84 15.54 37.53
N ILE A 49 18.76 16.32 37.38
CA ILE A 49 17.46 16.02 37.97
C ILE A 49 16.82 14.81 37.28
N LEU A 50 16.98 14.68 35.96
CA LEU A 50 16.50 13.53 35.20
C LEU A 50 17.26 12.24 35.56
N HIS A 51 18.58 12.30 35.80
CA HIS A 51 19.34 11.17 36.34
C HIS A 51 18.85 10.79 37.74
N LEU A 52 18.59 11.77 38.63
CA LEU A 52 17.99 11.50 39.93
C LEU A 52 16.58 10.88 39.82
N PHE A 53 15.82 11.19 38.77
CA PHE A 53 14.53 10.56 38.52
C PHE A 53 14.68 9.08 38.15
N VAL A 54 15.74 8.70 37.44
CA VAL A 54 16.09 7.31 37.20
C VAL A 54 16.50 6.63 38.51
N GLU A 55 17.44 7.20 39.27
CA GLU A 55 17.92 6.64 40.53
C GLU A 55 16.82 6.41 41.56
N ASN A 56 15.84 7.31 41.63
CA ASN A 56 14.70 7.22 42.56
C ASN A 56 13.49 6.46 42.02
N LYS A 57 13.60 5.83 40.84
CA LYS A 57 12.53 5.09 40.14
C LYS A 57 11.28 5.93 39.84
N ILE A 58 11.46 7.23 39.61
CA ILE A 58 10.40 8.09 39.05
C ILE A 58 10.29 7.83 37.55
N ILE A 59 11.43 7.62 36.89
CA ILE A 59 11.53 7.04 35.55
C ILE A 59 11.86 5.56 35.73
N GLU A 60 11.05 4.69 35.13
CA GLU A 60 11.28 3.25 35.13
C GLU A 60 12.35 2.89 34.10
N THR A 61 13.26 1.99 34.45
CA THR A 61 14.37 1.54 33.58
C THR A 61 14.17 0.12 33.06
N ASP A 62 13.26 -0.64 33.67
CA ASP A 62 12.81 -1.91 33.18
C ASP A 62 11.74 -1.67 32.09
N ILE A 63 12.11 -1.90 30.82
CA ILE A 63 11.18 -1.71 29.70
C ILE A 63 9.91 -2.56 29.87
N TYR A 64 10.02 -3.76 30.44
CA TYR A 64 8.89 -4.68 30.57
C TYR A 64 7.84 -4.22 31.60
N GLU A 65 8.19 -3.31 32.51
CA GLU A 65 7.26 -2.75 33.52
C GLU A 65 6.34 -1.67 32.95
N TYR A 66 6.55 -1.23 31.71
CA TYR A 66 5.69 -0.25 31.04
C TYR A 66 4.42 -0.90 30.48
N ASP A 67 3.25 -0.32 30.80
CA ASP A 67 1.99 -0.68 30.14
C ASP A 67 1.90 -0.18 28.68
N SER A 68 2.57 0.94 28.40
CA SER A 68 2.72 1.61 27.11
C SER A 68 3.86 2.63 27.23
N PHE A 69 4.51 2.97 26.11
CA PHE A 69 5.43 4.09 26.07
C PHE A 69 4.73 5.46 26.03
N ASP A 70 3.41 5.51 25.80
CA ASP A 70 2.66 6.78 25.80
C ASP A 70 2.81 7.54 27.12
N HIS A 71 3.03 8.85 27.04
CA HIS A 71 3.26 9.72 28.20
C HIS A 71 4.47 9.33 29.09
N SER A 72 5.31 8.39 28.64
CA SER A 72 6.58 8.09 29.28
C SER A 72 7.62 9.17 28.98
N PHE A 73 8.80 9.04 29.59
CA PHE A 73 9.95 9.88 29.22
C PHE A 73 10.30 9.74 27.73
N PHE A 74 10.17 8.53 27.16
CA PHE A 74 10.42 8.27 25.75
C PHE A 74 9.45 9.03 24.84
N ASP A 75 8.17 9.08 25.20
CA ASP A 75 7.18 9.87 24.46
C ASP A 75 7.52 11.35 24.44
N VAL A 76 7.97 11.90 25.58
CA VAL A 76 8.37 13.31 25.69
C VAL A 76 9.60 13.59 24.81
N ILE A 77 10.66 12.80 24.95
CA ILE A 77 11.92 13.08 24.24
C ILE A 77 11.82 12.85 22.73
N PHE A 78 11.07 11.83 22.27
CA PHE A 78 10.87 11.58 20.84
C PHE A 78 9.95 12.61 20.17
N ASN A 79 9.07 13.25 20.94
CA ASN A 79 8.25 14.36 20.46
C ASN A 79 8.90 15.73 20.60
N TYR A 80 10.03 15.83 21.33
CA TYR A 80 10.72 17.09 21.53
C TYR A 80 11.36 17.59 20.22
N ARG A 81 11.05 18.84 19.83
CA ARG A 81 11.47 19.39 18.53
C ARG A 81 12.71 20.28 18.58
N LYS A 82 13.11 20.76 19.76
CA LYS A 82 14.28 21.63 19.96
C LYS A 82 15.52 20.83 20.39
N ILE A 83 15.78 19.68 19.75
CA ILE A 83 16.92 18.83 20.09
C ILE A 83 18.23 19.53 19.68
N ASP A 84 19.19 19.60 20.61
CA ASP A 84 20.55 20.08 20.39
C ASP A 84 21.59 19.06 20.90
N ASP A 85 22.88 19.40 20.75
CA ASP A 85 23.99 18.50 21.11
C ASP A 85 23.99 18.12 22.60
N GLU A 86 23.52 19.01 23.49
CA GLU A 86 23.44 18.73 24.93
C GLU A 86 22.34 17.73 25.24
N ILE A 87 21.15 17.88 24.63
CA ILE A 87 20.05 16.92 24.78
C ILE A 87 20.43 15.57 24.18
N ASN A 88 21.14 15.55 23.04
CA ASN A 88 21.65 14.32 22.44
C ASN A 88 22.65 13.60 23.36
N ALA A 89 23.60 14.34 23.94
CA ALA A 89 24.58 13.79 24.88
C ALA A 89 23.91 13.24 26.14
N PHE A 90 22.90 13.93 26.66
CA PHE A 90 22.09 13.41 27.76
C PHE A 90 21.34 12.13 27.37
N PHE A 91 20.72 12.08 26.18
CA PHE A 91 19.99 10.89 25.76
C PHE A 91 20.91 9.66 25.64
N ASP A 92 22.13 9.85 25.13
CA ASP A 92 23.16 8.82 25.06
C ASP A 92 23.45 8.21 26.45
N THR A 93 23.77 9.05 27.45
CA THR A 93 24.02 8.56 28.82
C THR A 93 22.76 8.00 29.47
N PHE A 94 21.59 8.59 29.21
CA PHE A 94 20.30 8.15 29.75
C PHE A 94 19.97 6.72 29.30
N ILE A 95 20.10 6.41 28.01
CA ILE A 95 19.82 5.07 27.47
C ILE A 95 20.73 4.00 28.09
N GLY A 96 21.95 4.34 28.49
CA GLY A 96 22.85 3.42 29.18
C GLY A 96 22.35 2.85 30.52
N HIS A 97 21.23 3.35 31.06
CA HIS A 97 20.61 2.83 32.28
C HIS A 97 19.65 1.64 32.02
N PHE A 98 19.31 1.36 30.75
CA PHE A 98 18.33 0.33 30.37
C PHE A 98 19.04 -0.98 30.01
N SER A 99 18.65 -2.08 30.68
CA SER A 99 19.28 -3.40 30.47
C SER A 99 18.52 -4.32 29.51
N ASN A 100 17.24 -4.01 29.26
CA ASN A 100 16.31 -4.78 28.44
C ASN A 100 15.68 -3.94 27.32
N ILE A 101 16.51 -3.17 26.62
CA ILE A 101 16.07 -2.18 25.61
C ILE A 101 15.32 -2.78 24.40
N ASN A 102 15.39 -4.11 24.23
CA ASN A 102 14.74 -4.88 23.18
C ASN A 102 13.44 -5.55 23.62
N ASP A 103 13.04 -5.41 24.89
CA ASP A 103 11.79 -6.00 25.36
C ASP A 103 10.59 -5.37 24.62
N GLU A 104 9.62 -6.22 24.33
CA GLU A 104 8.41 -5.86 23.60
C GLU A 104 7.28 -5.52 24.57
N ILE A 105 6.57 -4.44 24.27
CA ILE A 105 5.33 -4.06 24.95
C ILE A 105 4.22 -4.03 23.90
N LYS A 106 3.27 -4.97 23.98
CA LYS A 106 2.08 -5.03 23.10
C LYS A 106 2.40 -4.98 21.59
N GLY A 107 3.42 -5.71 21.14
CA GLY A 107 3.83 -5.74 19.74
C GLY A 107 4.82 -4.65 19.32
N GLU A 108 5.28 -3.82 20.26
CA GLU A 108 6.13 -2.66 19.98
C GLU A 108 7.41 -2.69 20.84
N THR A 109 8.57 -2.52 20.22
CA THR A 109 9.84 -2.29 20.92
C THR A 109 10.07 -0.78 21.11
N LEU A 110 11.01 -0.41 21.97
CA LEU A 110 11.37 1.01 22.13
C LEU A 110 11.85 1.62 20.80
N LEU A 111 12.56 0.85 19.97
CA LEU A 111 13.04 1.32 18.67
C LEU A 111 11.86 1.55 17.71
N SER A 112 10.92 0.61 17.59
CA SER A 112 9.73 0.83 16.73
C SER A 112 8.89 2.01 17.22
N TYR A 113 8.75 2.19 18.53
CA TYR A 113 8.06 3.35 19.11
C TYR A 113 8.75 4.67 18.74
N ALA A 114 10.08 4.72 18.80
CA ALA A 114 10.86 5.90 18.44
C ALA A 114 10.61 6.31 16.98
N PHE A 115 10.61 5.35 16.05
CA PHE A 115 10.28 5.60 14.65
C PHE A 115 8.84 6.10 14.48
N LEU A 116 7.85 5.44 15.10
CA LEU A 116 6.44 5.78 14.96
C LEU A 116 6.06 7.12 15.61
N ARG A 117 6.77 7.56 16.65
CA ARG A 117 6.66 8.93 17.21
C ARG A 117 7.48 9.96 16.44
N GLY A 118 8.33 9.50 15.53
CA GLY A 118 9.22 10.28 14.69
C GLY A 118 10.28 11.02 15.51
N ALA A 119 10.99 10.25 16.33
CA ALA A 119 12.21 10.64 17.01
C ALA A 119 13.27 11.13 16.01
N SER A 120 14.21 11.96 16.45
CA SER A 120 15.29 12.40 15.59
C SER A 120 16.18 11.22 15.14
N LEU A 121 16.82 11.33 13.97
CA LEU A 121 17.79 10.32 13.52
C LEU A 121 18.94 10.13 14.53
N SER A 122 19.28 11.17 15.29
CA SER A 122 20.24 11.08 16.40
C SER A 122 19.75 10.11 17.49
N ASN A 123 18.50 10.26 17.95
CA ASN A 123 17.94 9.33 18.94
C ASN A 123 17.88 7.89 18.41
N ILE A 124 17.46 7.70 17.16
CA ILE A 124 17.44 6.39 16.52
C ILE A 124 18.85 5.79 16.49
N GLN A 125 19.86 6.56 16.08
CA GLN A 125 21.24 6.09 16.04
C GLN A 125 21.77 5.73 17.43
N THR A 126 21.45 6.52 18.46
CA THR A 126 21.76 6.19 19.86
C THR A 126 21.16 4.85 20.25
N LEU A 127 19.86 4.64 20.03
CA LEU A 127 19.19 3.36 20.35
C LEU A 127 19.87 2.17 19.65
N VAL A 128 20.17 2.30 18.35
CA VAL A 128 20.88 1.28 17.58
C VAL A 128 22.29 1.02 18.13
N ASN A 129 23.03 2.08 18.50
CA ASN A 129 24.37 1.95 19.10
C ASN A 129 24.34 1.21 20.45
N TYR A 130 23.26 1.35 21.21
CA TYR A 130 23.01 0.64 22.46
C TYR A 130 22.47 -0.79 22.26
N GLY A 131 22.37 -1.26 21.01
CA GLY A 131 22.02 -2.64 20.70
C GLY A 131 20.53 -2.90 20.51
N CYS A 132 19.73 -1.87 20.22
CA CYS A 132 18.36 -2.09 19.77
C CYS A 132 18.33 -2.93 18.49
N ASP A 133 17.49 -3.97 18.47
CA ASP A 133 17.33 -4.86 17.33
C ASP A 133 16.47 -4.21 16.24
N ILE A 134 17.14 -3.77 15.17
CA ILE A 134 16.48 -3.22 13.98
C ILE A 134 15.73 -4.26 13.16
N SER A 135 16.06 -5.55 13.32
CA SER A 135 15.46 -6.66 12.58
C SER A 135 14.18 -7.20 13.22
N PHE A 136 13.77 -6.64 14.36
CA PHE A 136 12.53 -7.02 15.04
C PHE A 136 11.33 -6.94 14.09
N THR A 137 10.49 -7.97 14.16
CA THR A 137 9.18 -8.03 13.51
C THR A 137 8.10 -8.20 14.55
N ASN A 138 6.94 -7.56 14.35
CA ASN A 138 5.79 -7.77 15.22
C ASN A 138 5.13 -9.14 14.95
N HIS A 139 3.98 -9.40 15.60
CA HIS A 139 3.21 -10.64 15.43
C HIS A 139 2.60 -10.86 14.03
N GLU A 140 2.62 -9.85 13.15
CA GLU A 140 2.27 -9.95 11.73
C GLU A 140 3.51 -10.15 10.84
N ASP A 141 4.68 -10.49 11.41
CA ASP A 141 5.99 -10.55 10.74
C ASP A 141 6.39 -9.22 10.07
N GLU A 142 5.88 -8.10 10.60
CA GLU A 142 6.16 -6.79 10.04
C GLU A 142 7.40 -6.16 10.66
N ASN A 143 8.41 -5.95 9.82
CA ASN A 143 9.53 -5.09 10.18
C ASN A 143 9.08 -3.62 10.34
N ILE A 144 9.98 -2.77 10.81
CA ILE A 144 9.66 -1.35 11.04
C ILE A 144 9.27 -0.59 9.74
N ILE A 145 9.74 -1.02 8.57
CA ILE A 145 9.35 -0.42 7.29
C ILE A 145 7.85 -0.64 7.03
N HIS A 146 7.34 -1.86 7.25
CA HIS A 146 5.90 -2.16 7.15
C HIS A 146 5.08 -1.28 8.09
N GLN A 147 5.51 -1.22 9.35
CA GLN A 147 4.82 -0.44 10.38
C GLN A 147 4.78 1.06 10.02
N LEU A 148 5.87 1.62 9.50
CA LEU A 148 5.93 3.00 9.01
C LEU A 148 4.97 3.26 7.84
N VAL A 149 4.88 2.33 6.89
CA VAL A 149 3.98 2.44 5.73
C VAL A 149 2.51 2.40 6.15
N LYS A 150 2.16 1.52 7.11
CA LYS A 150 0.80 1.36 7.65
C LYS A 150 0.40 2.48 8.61
N ALA A 151 1.37 3.16 9.23
CA ALA A 151 1.12 4.19 10.23
C ALA A 151 0.25 5.32 9.68
N ASN A 152 -0.73 5.72 10.48
CA ASN A 152 -1.48 6.95 10.27
C ASN A 152 -1.02 7.98 11.30
N ALA A 153 -1.16 9.26 10.94
CA ALA A 153 -0.81 10.33 11.84
C ALA A 153 -1.57 10.19 13.17
N PRO A 154 -0.88 10.26 14.32
CA PRO A 154 -1.54 10.37 15.61
C PRO A 154 -2.53 11.54 15.60
N HIS A 155 -3.67 11.38 16.30
CA HIS A 155 -4.69 12.41 16.38
C HIS A 155 -4.09 13.77 16.80
N GLY A 156 -4.30 14.80 15.99
CA GLY A 156 -3.83 16.17 16.26
C GLY A 156 -2.51 16.56 15.59
N LEU A 157 -1.80 15.64 14.94
CA LEU A 157 -0.67 15.96 14.06
C LEU A 157 -1.17 16.12 12.62
N GLY A 158 -0.68 17.14 11.90
CA GLY A 158 -1.03 17.35 10.49
C GLY A 158 -0.66 16.13 9.66
N GLY A 159 -1.67 15.43 9.12
CA GLY A 159 -1.54 14.11 8.50
C GLY A 159 -0.44 14.03 7.45
N ASP A 160 -0.36 15.06 6.60
CA ASP A 160 0.60 15.12 5.50
C ASP A 160 2.03 15.28 6.01
N GLN A 161 2.27 16.16 7.00
CA GLN A 161 3.61 16.38 7.58
C GLN A 161 4.12 15.13 8.32
N TYR A 162 3.23 14.38 8.96
CA TYR A 162 3.61 13.13 9.63
C TYR A 162 4.04 12.07 8.61
N ILE A 163 3.26 11.87 7.56
CA ILE A 163 3.57 10.90 6.49
C ILE A 163 4.83 11.33 5.72
N GLU A 164 4.99 12.62 5.45
CA GLU A 164 6.22 13.18 4.91
C GLU A 164 7.42 12.87 5.82
N ARG A 165 7.29 12.96 7.14
CA ARG A 165 8.40 12.61 8.02
C ARG A 165 8.72 11.11 8.01
N MET A 166 7.72 10.24 7.99
CA MET A 166 7.94 8.79 8.11
C MET A 166 8.76 8.20 6.95
N HIS A 167 8.55 8.66 5.71
CA HIS A 167 9.29 8.10 4.56
C HIS A 167 10.79 8.42 4.59
N HIS A 168 11.21 9.47 5.33
CA HIS A 168 12.63 9.80 5.49
C HIS A 168 13.42 8.74 6.27
N TYR A 169 12.74 7.86 7.02
CA TYR A 169 13.40 6.76 7.75
C TYR A 169 13.76 5.58 6.85
N ILE A 170 13.13 5.43 5.68
CA ILE A 170 13.37 4.27 4.82
C ILE A 170 14.82 4.20 4.35
N ASN A 171 15.40 5.34 3.93
CA ASN A 171 16.81 5.41 3.50
C ASN A 171 17.78 4.99 4.63
N PRO A 172 17.74 5.59 5.84
CA PRO A 172 18.57 5.14 6.97
C PRO A 172 18.39 3.66 7.32
N LEU A 173 17.14 3.17 7.37
CA LEU A 173 16.85 1.78 7.70
C LEU A 173 17.50 0.82 6.69
N ALA A 174 17.39 1.11 5.39
CA ALA A 174 18.04 0.33 4.35
C ALA A 174 19.59 0.40 4.46
N GLN A 175 20.16 1.57 4.77
CA GLN A 175 21.60 1.73 5.00
C GLN A 175 22.11 0.96 6.23
N MET A 176 21.25 0.79 7.23
CA MET A 176 21.50 -0.05 8.40
C MET A 176 21.35 -1.55 8.11
N GLY A 177 21.05 -1.93 6.85
CA GLY A 177 20.98 -3.32 6.40
C GLY A 177 19.61 -3.97 6.58
N LEU A 178 18.57 -3.21 6.91
CA LEU A 178 17.22 -3.75 6.98
C LEU A 178 16.73 -4.13 5.58
N ASN A 179 16.25 -5.37 5.43
CA ASN A 179 15.70 -5.84 4.17
C ASN A 179 14.39 -5.13 3.83
N VAL A 180 14.40 -4.35 2.74
CA VAL A 180 13.25 -3.57 2.25
C VAL A 180 12.12 -4.49 1.75
N ASP A 181 12.47 -5.68 1.26
CA ASP A 181 11.52 -6.69 0.76
C ASP A 181 11.22 -7.80 1.78
N ALA A 182 11.55 -7.62 3.06
CA ALA A 182 11.17 -8.59 4.08
C ALA A 182 9.65 -8.75 4.12
N PRO A 183 9.08 -9.93 3.84
CA PRO A 183 7.64 -10.09 3.76
C PRO A 183 6.99 -10.20 5.15
N ASN A 184 5.73 -9.78 5.25
CA ASN A 184 4.87 -10.04 6.42
C ASN A 184 4.21 -11.44 6.36
N ILE A 185 3.35 -11.79 7.33
CA ILE A 185 2.65 -13.10 7.38
C ILE A 185 1.74 -13.41 6.17
N LYS A 186 1.39 -12.40 5.36
CA LYS A 186 0.63 -12.56 4.10
C LYS A 186 1.53 -12.62 2.87
N ASN A 187 2.84 -12.70 3.09
CA ASN A 187 3.88 -12.54 2.10
C ASN A 187 3.84 -11.17 1.39
N GLU A 188 3.25 -10.14 2.00
CA GLU A 188 3.24 -8.79 1.43
C GLU A 188 4.57 -8.09 1.76
N THR A 189 5.17 -7.41 0.80
CA THR A 189 6.27 -6.46 1.06
C THR A 189 5.72 -5.09 1.47
N ALA A 190 6.61 -4.23 1.96
CA ALA A 190 6.25 -2.86 2.30
C ALA A 190 5.76 -2.08 1.07
N LEU A 191 6.25 -2.42 -0.12
CA LEU A 191 5.81 -1.82 -1.39
C LEU A 191 4.37 -2.21 -1.73
N ILE A 192 3.99 -3.47 -1.54
CA ILE A 192 2.60 -3.94 -1.66
C ILE A 192 1.72 -3.21 -0.64
N SER A 193 2.17 -3.10 0.62
CA SER A 193 1.45 -2.35 1.65
C SER A 193 1.24 -0.89 1.25
N ALA A 194 2.26 -0.21 0.72
CA ALA A 194 2.16 1.19 0.29
C ALA A 194 1.07 1.40 -0.77
N LEU A 195 0.92 0.44 -1.69
CA LEU A 195 -0.14 0.45 -2.70
C LEU A 195 -1.52 0.19 -2.10
N LYS A 196 -1.66 -0.81 -1.21
CA LYS A 196 -2.94 -1.15 -0.53
C LYS A 196 -3.47 0.01 0.31
N PHE A 197 -2.58 0.74 0.99
CA PHE A 197 -2.93 1.90 1.81
C PHE A 197 -2.87 3.23 1.05
N ARG A 198 -2.61 3.22 -0.26
CA ARG A 198 -2.54 4.39 -1.16
C ARG A 198 -1.60 5.49 -0.64
N LYS A 199 -0.36 5.11 -0.32
CA LYS A 199 0.69 5.99 0.23
C LYS A 199 1.80 6.22 -0.81
N PRO A 200 1.60 7.12 -1.80
CA PRO A 200 2.52 7.27 -2.94
C PRO A 200 3.94 7.66 -2.56
N PHE A 201 4.13 8.46 -1.49
CA PHE A 201 5.47 8.84 -1.02
C PHE A 201 6.35 7.64 -0.62
N PHE A 202 5.73 6.56 -0.13
CA PHE A 202 6.46 5.34 0.19
C PHE A 202 6.87 4.54 -1.05
N ILE A 203 6.08 4.59 -2.12
CA ILE A 203 6.41 3.90 -3.38
C ILE A 203 7.77 4.38 -3.90
N ASP A 204 7.95 5.71 -3.98
CA ASP A 204 9.18 6.31 -4.52
C ASP A 204 10.41 5.92 -3.69
N VAL A 205 10.33 6.04 -2.36
CA VAL A 205 11.47 5.77 -1.49
C VAL A 205 11.77 4.27 -1.39
N LEU A 206 10.76 3.40 -1.38
CA LEU A 206 10.97 1.95 -1.32
C LEU A 206 11.68 1.46 -2.60
N LEU A 207 11.20 1.90 -3.77
CA LEU A 207 11.85 1.57 -5.05
C LEU A 207 13.28 2.11 -5.13
N ALA A 208 13.51 3.34 -4.65
CA ALA A 208 14.85 3.93 -4.60
C ALA A 208 15.84 3.15 -3.68
N ASN A 209 15.33 2.37 -2.71
CA ASN A 209 16.12 1.47 -1.87
C ASN A 209 16.08 0.01 -2.33
N GLY A 210 15.63 -0.25 -3.56
CA GLY A 210 15.73 -1.56 -4.20
C GLY A 210 14.58 -2.52 -3.92
N ALA A 211 13.42 -2.02 -3.45
CA ALA A 211 12.22 -2.85 -3.34
C ALA A 211 11.86 -3.49 -4.69
N ASP A 212 11.61 -4.80 -4.70
CA ASP A 212 11.21 -5.55 -5.89
C ASP A 212 9.68 -5.47 -6.12
N PRO A 213 9.20 -4.80 -7.18
CA PRO A 213 7.78 -4.73 -7.48
C PRO A 213 7.19 -6.05 -8.00
N ASN A 214 8.03 -7.05 -8.33
CA ASN A 214 7.60 -8.37 -8.81
C ASN A 214 7.36 -9.39 -7.68
N HIS A 215 7.70 -9.08 -6.43
CA HIS A 215 7.38 -9.97 -5.31
C HIS A 215 5.87 -10.21 -5.24
N ILE A 216 5.47 -11.48 -5.12
CA ILE A 216 4.07 -11.90 -5.04
C ILE A 216 3.66 -12.19 -3.59
N ASP A 217 2.47 -11.76 -3.20
CA ASP A 217 1.88 -12.13 -1.92
C ASP A 217 1.29 -13.55 -1.93
N HIS A 218 0.68 -13.98 -0.83
CA HIS A 218 0.02 -15.30 -0.75
C HIS A 218 -1.16 -15.46 -1.72
N ASP A 219 -1.75 -14.34 -2.19
CA ASP A 219 -2.79 -14.36 -3.20
C ASP A 219 -2.21 -14.40 -4.62
N GLY A 220 -0.89 -14.45 -4.78
CA GLY A 220 -0.19 -14.44 -6.07
C GLY A 220 -0.20 -13.07 -6.76
N ASN A 221 -0.44 -11.98 -6.01
CA ASN A 221 -0.50 -10.63 -6.55
C ASN A 221 0.79 -9.86 -6.21
N ASN A 222 1.32 -9.11 -7.18
CA ASN A 222 2.49 -8.25 -7.00
C ASN A 222 2.12 -6.77 -7.00
N ALA A 223 3.11 -5.88 -6.85
CA ALA A 223 2.88 -4.43 -6.79
C ALA A 223 2.17 -3.90 -8.04
N PHE A 224 2.49 -4.41 -9.24
CA PHE A 224 1.83 -4.01 -10.49
C PHE A 224 0.33 -4.35 -10.49
N TYR A 225 -0.04 -5.52 -9.96
CA TYR A 225 -1.44 -5.91 -9.80
C TYR A 225 -2.19 -4.90 -8.92
N TYR A 226 -1.65 -4.56 -7.75
CA TYR A 226 -2.30 -3.60 -6.84
C TYR A 226 -2.40 -2.18 -7.43
N ALA A 227 -1.37 -1.71 -8.15
CA ALA A 227 -1.40 -0.41 -8.82
C ALA A 227 -2.55 -0.30 -9.81
N ILE A 228 -2.83 -1.37 -10.58
CA ILE A 228 -3.86 -1.35 -11.62
C ILE A 228 -5.23 -1.76 -11.10
N ILE A 229 -5.35 -2.90 -10.44
CA ILE A 229 -6.64 -3.50 -10.10
C ILE A 229 -7.31 -2.78 -8.94
N TRP A 230 -6.55 -2.35 -7.93
CA TRP A 230 -7.12 -1.75 -6.72
C TRP A 230 -7.10 -0.22 -6.75
N ASN A 231 -6.12 0.36 -7.44
CA ASN A 231 -5.91 1.80 -7.46
C ASN A 231 -6.27 2.45 -8.81
N HIS A 232 -6.40 1.68 -9.89
CA HIS A 232 -6.57 2.21 -11.26
C HIS A 232 -5.53 3.29 -11.59
N ASP A 233 -4.31 3.14 -11.07
CA ASP A 233 -3.25 4.14 -11.11
C ASP A 233 -2.17 3.75 -12.11
N LEU A 234 -2.36 4.20 -13.35
CA LEU A 234 -1.38 4.01 -14.43
C LEU A 234 -0.04 4.68 -14.10
N LYS A 235 -0.03 5.79 -13.35
CA LYS A 235 1.21 6.47 -13.00
C LYS A 235 2.04 5.60 -12.03
N ALA A 236 1.40 5.01 -11.03
CA ALA A 236 2.06 4.06 -10.14
C ALA A 236 2.58 2.84 -10.91
N TYR A 237 1.78 2.27 -11.82
CA TYR A 237 2.22 1.15 -12.67
C TYR A 237 3.48 1.52 -13.49
N LEU A 238 3.45 2.65 -14.21
CA LEU A 238 4.60 3.10 -14.99
C LEU A 238 5.83 3.37 -14.12
N LYS A 239 5.63 3.87 -12.89
CA LYS A 239 6.70 4.08 -11.93
C LYS A 239 7.36 2.76 -11.51
N LEU A 240 6.57 1.73 -11.23
CA LEU A 240 7.09 0.40 -10.93
C LEU A 240 7.86 -0.17 -12.14
N SER A 241 7.38 0.09 -13.36
CA SER A 241 8.01 -0.34 -14.62
C SER A 241 9.40 0.28 -14.87
N GLU A 242 9.74 1.39 -14.20
CA GLU A 242 11.10 1.96 -14.24
C GLU A 242 12.13 1.06 -13.51
N TYR A 243 11.69 0.20 -12.59
CA TYR A 243 12.55 -0.61 -11.72
C TYR A 243 12.53 -2.10 -12.06
N ALA A 244 11.40 -2.63 -12.56
CA ALA A 244 11.32 -4.01 -13.04
C ALA A 244 10.26 -4.17 -14.12
N SER A 245 10.29 -5.28 -14.87
CA SER A 245 9.23 -5.64 -15.81
C SER A 245 8.31 -6.70 -15.20
N PRO A 246 6.97 -6.51 -15.19
CA PRO A 246 6.05 -7.51 -14.69
C PRO A 246 5.88 -8.67 -15.67
N ASN A 247 5.66 -9.88 -15.14
CA ASN A 247 5.08 -10.97 -15.92
C ASN A 247 3.55 -10.82 -15.97
N LEU A 248 3.04 -10.18 -17.02
CA LEU A 248 1.60 -9.88 -17.16
C LEU A 248 0.73 -11.12 -17.43
N ASN A 249 1.35 -12.27 -17.70
CA ASN A 249 0.68 -13.53 -18.02
C ASN A 249 0.73 -14.53 -16.85
N GLU A 250 1.23 -14.10 -15.69
CA GLU A 250 1.13 -14.88 -14.47
C GLU A 250 -0.31 -14.87 -13.94
N ILE A 251 -0.80 -16.04 -13.53
CA ILE A 251 -2.11 -16.18 -12.90
C ILE A 251 -1.96 -16.15 -11.38
N ASN A 252 -2.78 -15.36 -10.72
CA ASN A 252 -2.79 -15.26 -9.27
C ASN A 252 -3.50 -16.48 -8.63
N GLY A 253 -3.62 -16.50 -7.30
CA GLY A 253 -4.20 -17.60 -6.53
C GLY A 253 -5.65 -17.95 -6.86
N ILE A 254 -6.41 -17.07 -7.52
CA ILE A 254 -7.77 -17.35 -8.02
C ILE A 254 -7.80 -17.79 -9.50
N GLY A 255 -6.63 -17.89 -10.13
CA GLY A 255 -6.44 -18.36 -11.50
C GLY A 255 -6.69 -17.29 -12.56
N GLN A 256 -6.29 -16.03 -12.31
CA GLN A 256 -6.55 -14.91 -13.19
C GLN A 256 -5.30 -14.04 -13.41
N THR A 257 -5.14 -13.52 -14.63
CA THR A 257 -4.13 -12.49 -14.92
C THR A 257 -4.63 -11.10 -14.52
N ALA A 258 -3.70 -10.15 -14.40
CA ALA A 258 -4.06 -8.75 -14.12
C ALA A 258 -4.98 -8.16 -15.19
N LEU A 259 -4.69 -8.36 -16.48
CA LEU A 259 -5.55 -7.84 -17.56
C LEU A 259 -6.96 -8.46 -17.53
N PHE A 260 -7.06 -9.77 -17.31
CA PHE A 260 -8.35 -10.46 -17.19
C PHE A 260 -9.19 -9.88 -16.05
N ASN A 261 -8.59 -9.74 -14.88
CA ASN A 261 -9.27 -9.21 -13.69
C ASN A 261 -9.68 -7.74 -13.92
N TYR A 262 -8.77 -6.92 -14.47
CA TYR A 262 -9.05 -5.51 -14.76
C TYR A 262 -10.26 -5.34 -15.69
N VAL A 263 -10.26 -6.02 -16.84
CA VAL A 263 -11.38 -5.96 -17.80
C VAL A 263 -12.67 -6.50 -17.18
N THR A 264 -12.58 -7.49 -16.30
CA THR A 264 -13.74 -8.08 -15.62
C THR A 264 -14.37 -7.14 -14.61
N GLU A 265 -13.57 -6.41 -13.83
CA GLU A 265 -14.03 -5.55 -12.73
C GLU A 265 -14.16 -4.07 -13.12
N ILE A 266 -13.76 -3.69 -14.34
CA ILE A 266 -13.82 -2.30 -14.81
C ILE A 266 -15.24 -1.73 -14.71
N ASN A 267 -15.34 -0.62 -13.97
CA ASN A 267 -16.55 0.18 -13.77
C ASN A 267 -16.37 1.59 -14.35
N PHE A 268 -17.46 2.32 -14.53
CA PHE A 268 -17.55 3.54 -15.34
C PHE A 268 -16.88 4.80 -14.73
N ASP A 269 -16.05 4.68 -13.71
CA ASP A 269 -15.55 5.84 -12.93
C ASP A 269 -14.62 6.76 -13.73
N SER A 270 -13.89 6.25 -14.74
CA SER A 270 -13.13 7.09 -15.71
C SER A 270 -12.79 6.32 -16.99
N MET A 271 -13.51 6.63 -18.09
CA MET A 271 -13.31 5.93 -19.36
C MET A 271 -11.92 6.13 -19.97
N GLU A 272 -11.35 7.33 -19.88
CA GLU A 272 -10.01 7.62 -20.43
C GLU A 272 -8.92 6.83 -19.71
N THR A 273 -8.97 6.78 -18.37
CA THR A 273 -8.04 6.01 -17.54
C THR A 273 -8.13 4.52 -17.87
N ASN A 274 -9.35 4.02 -17.99
CA ASN A 274 -9.65 2.63 -18.34
C ASN A 274 -9.04 2.23 -19.69
N GLN A 275 -9.24 3.04 -20.74
CA GLN A 275 -8.64 2.80 -22.04
C GLN A 275 -7.11 2.86 -21.99
N ALA A 276 -6.54 3.81 -21.26
CA ALA A 276 -5.10 3.98 -21.14
C ALA A 276 -4.45 2.75 -20.46
N ILE A 277 -5.03 2.24 -19.38
CA ILE A 277 -4.54 1.05 -18.68
C ILE A 277 -4.64 -0.20 -19.57
N ILE A 278 -5.79 -0.43 -20.23
CA ILE A 278 -5.95 -1.58 -21.13
C ILE A 278 -4.89 -1.55 -22.23
N LYS A 279 -4.72 -0.39 -22.88
CA LYS A 279 -3.72 -0.21 -23.94
C LYS A 279 -2.31 -0.45 -23.41
N GLN A 280 -1.98 0.10 -22.23
CA GLN A 280 -0.66 -0.08 -21.64
C GLN A 280 -0.37 -1.56 -21.36
N LEU A 281 -1.28 -2.28 -20.68
CA LEU A 281 -1.06 -3.69 -20.34
C LEU A 281 -0.89 -4.56 -21.58
N ILE A 282 -1.69 -4.34 -22.64
CA ILE A 282 -1.57 -5.10 -23.90
C ILE A 282 -0.24 -4.79 -24.60
N ASN A 283 0.14 -3.51 -24.67
CA ASN A 283 1.42 -3.10 -25.28
C ASN A 283 2.63 -3.65 -24.51
N ASP A 284 2.49 -3.84 -23.20
CA ASP A 284 3.50 -4.46 -22.34
C ASP A 284 3.48 -6.00 -22.39
N GLY A 285 2.59 -6.60 -23.20
CA GLY A 285 2.60 -8.05 -23.50
C GLY A 285 1.57 -8.89 -22.74
N ALA A 286 0.55 -8.27 -22.14
CA ALA A 286 -0.57 -9.02 -21.57
C ALA A 286 -1.37 -9.76 -22.66
N ASP A 287 -1.56 -11.06 -22.46
CA ASP A 287 -2.24 -11.94 -23.40
C ASP A 287 -3.77 -11.86 -23.25
N LEU A 288 -4.46 -11.55 -24.35
CA LEU A 288 -5.91 -11.49 -24.43
C LEU A 288 -6.57 -12.86 -24.49
N HIS A 289 -5.83 -13.89 -24.90
CA HIS A 289 -6.30 -15.26 -25.18
C HIS A 289 -5.96 -16.25 -24.07
N LEU A 290 -5.23 -15.83 -23.03
CA LEU A 290 -4.89 -16.68 -21.89
C LEU A 290 -6.17 -17.04 -21.11
N ALA A 291 -6.41 -18.34 -20.96
CA ALA A 291 -7.57 -18.88 -20.26
C ALA A 291 -7.43 -18.71 -18.74
N CYS A 292 -8.37 -17.98 -18.14
CA CYS A 292 -8.45 -17.69 -16.72
C CYS A 292 -9.72 -18.33 -16.11
N ASN A 293 -9.63 -18.70 -14.84
CA ASN A 293 -10.76 -19.24 -14.10
C ASN A 293 -11.74 -18.13 -13.70
N ARG A 294 -13.01 -18.29 -14.07
CA ARG A 294 -14.12 -17.43 -13.63
C ARG A 294 -15.32 -18.30 -13.28
N TYR A 295 -15.63 -18.38 -11.99
CA TYR A 295 -16.71 -19.21 -11.44
C TYR A 295 -16.66 -20.68 -11.89
N GLY A 296 -15.45 -21.25 -12.06
CA GLY A 296 -15.24 -22.63 -12.48
C GLY A 296 -15.23 -22.84 -14.00
N GLU A 297 -15.46 -21.79 -14.80
CA GLU A 297 -15.31 -21.83 -16.26
C GLU A 297 -14.00 -21.16 -16.70
N GLN A 298 -13.38 -21.71 -17.74
CA GLN A 298 -12.26 -21.07 -18.41
C GLN A 298 -12.76 -19.99 -19.37
N LYS A 299 -12.27 -18.76 -19.16
CA LYS A 299 -12.60 -17.58 -19.98
C LYS A 299 -11.32 -16.82 -20.28
N THR A 300 -11.22 -16.28 -21.48
CA THR A 300 -10.14 -15.38 -21.88
C THR A 300 -10.51 -13.92 -21.56
N THR A 301 -9.52 -13.02 -21.57
CA THR A 301 -9.81 -11.58 -21.47
C THR A 301 -10.71 -11.13 -22.63
N LEU A 302 -10.52 -11.70 -23.82
CA LEU A 302 -11.33 -11.39 -24.99
C LEU A 302 -12.81 -11.82 -24.83
N ASP A 303 -13.06 -12.96 -24.17
CA ASP A 303 -14.42 -13.38 -23.78
C ASP A 303 -15.09 -12.33 -22.89
N MET A 304 -14.33 -11.83 -21.92
CA MET A 304 -14.80 -10.83 -20.98
C MET A 304 -15.07 -9.50 -21.66
N ALA A 305 -14.17 -9.06 -22.54
CA ALA A 305 -14.27 -7.80 -23.27
C ALA A 305 -15.52 -7.72 -24.16
N ALA A 306 -15.97 -8.83 -24.76
CA ALA A 306 -17.17 -8.86 -25.61
C ALA A 306 -18.42 -8.31 -24.91
N GLY A 307 -18.55 -8.59 -23.60
CA GLY A 307 -19.63 -8.11 -22.74
C GLY A 307 -19.42 -6.72 -22.13
N LYS A 308 -18.25 -6.09 -22.34
CA LYS A 308 -17.90 -4.76 -21.79
C LYS A 308 -18.22 -3.64 -22.77
N SER A 309 -17.95 -2.39 -22.44
CA SER A 309 -18.41 -1.28 -23.28
C SER A 309 -17.73 -1.24 -24.65
N LEU A 310 -18.31 -0.51 -25.61
CA LEU A 310 -17.69 -0.26 -26.92
C LEU A 310 -16.25 0.26 -26.78
N GLU A 311 -16.00 1.11 -25.80
CA GLU A 311 -14.72 1.76 -25.54
C GLU A 311 -13.63 0.78 -25.10
N VAL A 312 -13.99 -0.31 -24.41
CA VAL A 312 -13.05 -1.40 -24.09
C VAL A 312 -12.62 -2.12 -25.37
N ILE A 313 -13.57 -2.45 -26.25
CA ILE A 313 -13.27 -3.06 -27.55
C ILE A 313 -12.41 -2.13 -28.39
N GLN A 314 -12.76 -0.84 -28.42
CA GLN A 314 -11.98 0.17 -29.15
C GLN A 314 -10.55 0.26 -28.62
N ALA A 315 -10.35 0.31 -27.30
CA ALA A 315 -9.02 0.35 -26.70
C ALA A 315 -8.18 -0.88 -27.08
N ILE A 316 -8.78 -2.08 -27.07
CA ILE A 316 -8.10 -3.32 -27.50
C ILE A 316 -7.70 -3.22 -28.98
N LEU A 317 -8.60 -2.82 -29.87
CA LEU A 317 -8.31 -2.70 -31.31
C LEU A 317 -7.23 -1.66 -31.62
N GLU A 318 -7.24 -0.53 -30.90
CA GLU A 318 -6.25 0.56 -31.07
C GLU A 318 -4.81 0.12 -30.76
N THR A 319 -4.61 -0.98 -30.03
CA THR A 319 -3.25 -1.55 -29.81
C THR A 319 -2.67 -2.19 -31.06
N GLY A 320 -3.51 -2.64 -32.00
CA GLY A 320 -3.09 -3.38 -33.19
C GLY A 320 -2.50 -4.77 -32.90
N VAL A 321 -2.58 -5.27 -31.66
CA VAL A 321 -2.00 -6.56 -31.26
C VAL A 321 -2.93 -7.74 -31.58
N ILE A 322 -4.24 -7.51 -31.60
CA ILE A 322 -5.26 -8.56 -31.80
C ILE A 322 -5.42 -8.93 -33.28
N ASP A 323 -5.46 -10.24 -33.56
CA ASP A 323 -6.07 -10.75 -34.80
C ASP A 323 -7.59 -10.77 -34.63
N ILE A 324 -8.26 -9.83 -35.30
CA ILE A 324 -9.72 -9.62 -35.21
C ILE A 324 -10.53 -10.85 -35.65
N ASN A 325 -9.93 -11.75 -36.44
CA ASN A 325 -10.57 -12.95 -36.99
C ASN A 325 -10.10 -14.24 -36.30
N ALA A 326 -9.29 -14.16 -35.25
CA ALA A 326 -8.89 -15.33 -34.48
C ALA A 326 -10.11 -16.07 -33.91
N GLN A 327 -10.13 -17.39 -34.09
CA GLN A 327 -11.17 -18.28 -33.57
C GLN A 327 -10.71 -18.91 -32.25
N ASP A 328 -11.61 -18.99 -31.27
CA ASP A 328 -11.38 -19.77 -30.05
C ASP A 328 -11.50 -21.29 -30.31
N GLU A 329 -11.36 -22.10 -29.25
CA GLU A 329 -11.49 -23.56 -29.31
C GLU A 329 -12.87 -24.07 -29.79
N LYS A 330 -13.86 -23.19 -29.91
CA LYS A 330 -15.22 -23.50 -30.41
C LYS A 330 -15.48 -22.86 -31.77
N GLY A 331 -14.44 -22.35 -32.44
CA GLY A 331 -14.55 -21.67 -33.73
C GLY A 331 -15.11 -20.24 -33.64
N ASN A 332 -15.31 -19.66 -32.46
CA ASN A 332 -15.92 -18.34 -32.33
C ASN A 332 -14.87 -17.22 -32.42
N THR A 333 -15.10 -16.27 -33.32
CA THR A 333 -14.39 -14.98 -33.33
C THR A 333 -14.96 -14.00 -32.30
N LEU A 334 -14.29 -12.86 -32.07
CA LEU A 334 -14.85 -11.78 -31.25
C LEU A 334 -16.22 -11.31 -31.77
N LEU A 335 -16.40 -11.29 -33.10
CA LEU A 335 -17.68 -10.92 -33.72
C LEU A 335 -18.80 -11.92 -33.36
N HIS A 336 -18.51 -13.23 -33.33
CA HIS A 336 -19.47 -14.24 -32.85
C HIS A 336 -19.87 -13.99 -31.40
N LYS A 337 -18.90 -13.75 -30.51
CA LYS A 337 -19.14 -13.53 -29.07
C LYS A 337 -20.02 -12.31 -28.82
N ILE A 338 -19.78 -11.20 -29.53
CA ILE A 338 -20.60 -9.98 -29.43
C ILE A 338 -22.02 -10.23 -29.95
N CYS A 339 -22.18 -10.91 -31.09
CA CYS A 339 -23.48 -11.22 -31.64
C CYS A 339 -24.32 -12.17 -30.77
N ALA A 340 -23.69 -13.14 -30.10
CA ALA A 340 -24.34 -14.09 -29.20
C ALA A 340 -24.82 -13.48 -27.86
N SER A 341 -24.30 -12.31 -27.47
CA SER A 341 -24.64 -11.71 -26.17
C SER A 341 -26.13 -11.34 -26.07
N ASN A 342 -26.84 -11.82 -25.05
CA ASN A 342 -28.27 -11.52 -24.89
C ASN A 342 -28.46 -10.07 -24.41
N VAL A 343 -29.30 -9.28 -25.10
CA VAL A 343 -29.57 -7.89 -24.71
C VAL A 343 -30.68 -7.77 -23.66
N ASN A 344 -31.38 -8.86 -23.32
CA ASN A 344 -32.46 -8.91 -22.32
C ASN A 344 -33.52 -7.81 -22.55
N GLU A 345 -33.97 -7.65 -23.80
CA GLU A 345 -34.98 -6.65 -24.21
C GLU A 345 -34.56 -5.18 -24.01
N ASP A 346 -33.27 -4.92 -23.77
CA ASP A 346 -32.71 -3.58 -23.58
C ASP A 346 -32.27 -2.97 -24.92
N HIS A 347 -32.97 -1.91 -25.34
CA HIS A 347 -32.68 -1.20 -26.58
C HIS A 347 -31.30 -0.53 -26.60
N ASP A 348 -30.79 -0.07 -25.46
CA ASP A 348 -29.48 0.57 -25.40
C ASP A 348 -28.37 -0.47 -25.55
N LYS A 349 -28.52 -1.66 -24.97
CA LYS A 349 -27.61 -2.79 -25.20
C LYS A 349 -27.65 -3.31 -26.64
N ALA A 350 -28.83 -3.35 -27.26
CA ALA A 350 -28.94 -3.68 -28.69
C ALA A 350 -28.22 -2.65 -29.57
N LYS A 351 -28.36 -1.36 -29.26
CA LYS A 351 -27.67 -0.27 -29.94
C LYS A 351 -26.15 -0.32 -29.72
N GLU A 352 -25.70 -0.67 -28.52
CA GLU A 352 -24.29 -0.88 -28.22
C GLU A 352 -23.73 -2.08 -28.99
N THR A 353 -24.45 -3.20 -29.02
CA THR A 353 -24.10 -4.37 -29.85
C THR A 353 -23.94 -3.98 -31.31
N TYR A 354 -24.89 -3.23 -31.88
CA TYR A 354 -24.79 -2.71 -33.24
C TYR A 354 -23.52 -1.87 -33.45
N ARG A 355 -23.18 -0.97 -32.51
CA ARG A 355 -21.98 -0.13 -32.59
C ARG A 355 -20.70 -0.95 -32.53
N LYS A 356 -20.64 -1.95 -31.66
CA LYS A 356 -19.50 -2.88 -31.57
C LYS A 356 -19.32 -3.67 -32.86
N VAL A 357 -20.40 -4.23 -33.41
CA VAL A 357 -20.36 -4.94 -34.69
C VAL A 357 -19.89 -4.03 -35.81
N LYS A 358 -20.43 -2.80 -35.89
CA LYS A 358 -19.99 -1.80 -36.87
C LYS A 358 -18.49 -1.51 -36.74
N LEU A 359 -18.00 -1.29 -35.52
CA LEU A 359 -16.59 -1.04 -35.25
C LEU A 359 -15.70 -2.20 -35.71
N LEU A 360 -16.08 -3.45 -35.41
CA LEU A 360 -15.31 -4.61 -35.83
C LEU A 360 -15.27 -4.76 -37.36
N LEU A 361 -16.40 -4.58 -38.04
CA LEU A 361 -16.45 -4.64 -39.51
C LEU A 361 -15.59 -3.53 -40.16
N GLU A 362 -15.62 -2.32 -39.60
CA GLU A 362 -14.76 -1.20 -40.04
C GLU A 362 -13.26 -1.49 -39.83
N ASN A 363 -12.92 -2.38 -38.89
CA ASN A 363 -11.56 -2.85 -38.64
C ASN A 363 -11.24 -4.21 -39.31
N GLY A 364 -12.07 -4.67 -40.25
CA GLY A 364 -11.77 -5.84 -41.08
C GLY A 364 -12.18 -7.19 -40.51
N ALA A 365 -13.13 -7.22 -39.55
CA ALA A 365 -13.74 -8.47 -39.12
C ALA A 365 -14.49 -9.14 -40.28
N ASP A 366 -14.23 -10.43 -40.50
CA ASP A 366 -14.90 -11.25 -41.50
C ASP A 366 -16.19 -11.84 -40.92
N SER A 367 -17.33 -11.35 -41.41
CA SER A 367 -18.67 -11.82 -40.99
C SER A 367 -19.09 -13.15 -41.61
N SER A 368 -18.29 -13.74 -42.50
CA SER A 368 -18.57 -15.02 -43.16
C SER A 368 -18.01 -16.24 -42.44
N ILE A 369 -17.04 -16.04 -41.52
CA ILE A 369 -16.47 -17.12 -40.70
C ILE A 369 -17.57 -17.82 -39.93
N THR A 370 -17.55 -19.15 -39.92
CA THR A 370 -18.45 -19.99 -39.13
C THR A 370 -17.73 -20.58 -37.92
N ASN A 371 -18.45 -20.71 -36.81
CA ASN A 371 -17.99 -21.48 -35.65
C ASN A 371 -18.16 -23.00 -35.86
N ASP A 372 -17.83 -23.80 -34.84
CA ASP A 372 -17.91 -25.27 -34.91
C ASP A 372 -19.35 -25.83 -35.01
N HIS A 373 -20.36 -24.96 -34.91
CA HIS A 373 -21.77 -25.28 -35.11
C HIS A 373 -22.28 -24.80 -36.49
N ASP A 374 -21.37 -24.47 -37.41
CA ASP A 374 -21.66 -23.89 -38.73
C ASP A 374 -22.44 -22.57 -38.66
N GLN A 375 -22.36 -21.84 -37.54
CA GLN A 375 -23.08 -20.58 -37.34
C GLN A 375 -22.18 -19.40 -37.68
N THR A 376 -22.67 -18.47 -38.50
CA THR A 376 -22.04 -17.15 -38.67
C THR A 376 -22.46 -16.20 -37.54
N PRO A 377 -21.78 -15.06 -37.33
CA PRO A 377 -22.20 -14.05 -36.36
C PRO A 377 -23.62 -13.53 -36.61
N MET A 378 -24.06 -13.48 -37.87
CA MET A 378 -25.41 -13.06 -38.24
C MET A 378 -26.47 -14.04 -37.74
N MET A 379 -26.20 -15.35 -37.80
CA MET A 379 -27.12 -16.38 -37.29
C MET A 379 -27.31 -16.20 -35.79
N LEU A 380 -26.22 -16.02 -35.03
CA LEU A 380 -26.25 -15.76 -33.58
C LEU A 380 -27.00 -14.47 -33.22
N ALA A 381 -26.85 -13.41 -34.02
CA ALA A 381 -27.59 -12.16 -33.81
C ALA A 381 -29.08 -12.29 -34.13
N SER A 382 -29.47 -13.20 -35.01
CA SER A 382 -30.86 -13.39 -35.47
C SER A 382 -31.74 -14.07 -34.43
N ASP A 383 -31.16 -14.73 -33.42
CA ASP A 383 -31.88 -15.34 -32.30
C ASP A 383 -32.50 -14.29 -31.35
N ASP A 384 -32.16 -13.01 -31.52
CA ASP A 384 -32.63 -11.90 -30.68
C ASP A 384 -33.32 -10.81 -31.52
N ASN A 385 -34.64 -10.71 -31.38
CA ASN A 385 -35.48 -9.77 -32.14
C ASN A 385 -35.14 -8.29 -31.91
N TYR A 386 -34.39 -7.94 -30.87
CA TYR A 386 -33.97 -6.55 -30.61
C TYR A 386 -32.74 -6.16 -31.46
N LYS A 387 -32.04 -7.13 -32.07
CA LYS A 387 -30.82 -6.93 -32.85
C LYS A 387 -31.06 -6.83 -34.37
N ILE A 388 -32.28 -6.54 -34.82
CA ILE A 388 -32.62 -6.43 -36.26
C ILE A 388 -31.64 -5.51 -37.02
N LYS A 389 -31.25 -4.38 -36.43
CA LYS A 389 -30.27 -3.47 -37.07
C LYS A 389 -28.87 -4.08 -37.20
N THR A 390 -28.47 -4.91 -36.25
CA THR A 390 -27.20 -5.65 -36.31
C THR A 390 -27.26 -6.71 -37.41
N VAL A 391 -28.37 -7.43 -37.55
CA VAL A 391 -28.60 -8.39 -38.64
C VAL A 391 -28.59 -7.69 -40.00
N GLU A 392 -29.33 -6.58 -40.16
CA GLU A 392 -29.33 -5.77 -41.39
C GLU A 392 -27.92 -5.28 -41.77
N LEU A 393 -27.07 -4.97 -40.79
CA LEU A 393 -25.69 -4.54 -41.01
C LEU A 393 -24.82 -5.69 -41.51
N LEU A 394 -24.92 -6.86 -40.89
CA LEU A 394 -24.15 -8.06 -41.26
C LEU A 394 -24.56 -8.60 -42.64
N MET A 395 -25.85 -8.53 -43.00
CA MET A 395 -26.33 -8.93 -44.33
C MET A 395 -25.72 -8.12 -45.48
N LYS A 396 -25.34 -6.87 -45.24
CA LYS A 396 -24.76 -6.00 -46.28
C LYS A 396 -23.29 -6.33 -46.57
N GLN A 397 -22.64 -7.07 -45.67
CA GLN A 397 -21.22 -7.45 -45.75
C GLN A 397 -21.03 -8.93 -46.10
N ALA A 398 -22.12 -9.69 -46.24
CA ALA A 398 -22.13 -11.12 -46.52
C ALA A 398 -21.98 -11.46 -48.01
#